data_AF-A0A3D0RXX3-F1
#
_entry.id   AF-A0A3D0RXX3-F1
#
_cell.length_a   1.000
_cell.length_b   1.000
_cell.length_c   1.000
_cell.angle_alpha   90.00
_cell.angle_beta   90.00
_cell.angle_gamma   90.00
#
_symmetry.space_group_name_H-M   'P 1'
#
loop_
_entity.id
_entity.type
_entity.pdbx_description
1 polymer ?
#
loop_
_entity_poly.entity_id
_entity_poly.type
_entity_poly.pdbx_seq_one_letter_code
_entity_poly.pdbx_strand_id
1 'polypeptide(L)' 'PSGCGKSTFLRILNRMHELVPSAALAGEVLLDGADIYDPQKKLIDARRAIGMVFQKPNP' A
#
# COMPACT_ATOMS: atom_id res chain seq x y z
N PRO A 1 7.66 15.09 14.71
CA PRO A 1 8.00 15.19 13.26
C PRO A 1 7.50 14.00 12.40
N SER A 2 6.43 13.32 12.84
CA SER A 2 5.89 12.06 12.30
C SER A 2 5.01 12.20 11.04
N GLY A 3 4.81 13.42 10.54
CA GLY A 3 3.78 13.74 9.53
C GLY A 3 4.23 13.75 8.06
N CYS A 4 5.48 13.45 7.73
CA CYS A 4 5.95 13.54 6.33
C CYS A 4 5.50 12.37 5.43
N GLY A 5 4.54 11.55 5.87
CA GLY A 5 3.88 10.55 5.03
C GLY A 5 4.62 9.23 4.78
N LYS A 6 5.78 8.97 5.42
CA LYS A 6 6.56 7.72 5.20
C LYS A 6 5.72 6.44 5.35
N SER A 7 4.99 6.30 6.44
CA SER A 7 4.15 5.12 6.68
C SER A 7 2.99 5.04 5.69
N THR A 8 2.45 6.19 5.27
CA THR A 8 1.44 6.26 4.21
C THR A 8 2.00 5.76 2.89
N PHE A 9 3.19 6.23 2.50
CA PHE A 9 3.90 5.79 1.31
C PHE A 9 4.14 4.27 1.29
N LEU A 10 4.67 3.70 2.38
CA LEU A 10 4.89 2.26 2.44
C LEU A 10 3.59 1.45 2.37
N ARG A 11 2.50 1.95 2.96
CA ARG A 11 1.16 1.33 2.89
C ARG A 11 0.51 1.45 1.52
N ILE A 12 0.94 2.40 0.69
CA ILE A 12 0.51 2.52 -0.70
C ILE A 12 1.10 1.38 -1.53
N LEU A 13 2.36 1.00 -1.28
CA LEU A 13 3.03 -0.05 -2.07
C LEU A 13 2.38 -1.43 -1.93
N ASN A 14 1.80 -1.76 -0.78
CA ASN A 14 1.08 -3.03 -0.56
C ASN A 14 -0.43 -2.85 -0.41
N ARG A 15 -0.97 -1.69 -0.81
CA ARG A 15 -2.40 -1.35 -0.72
C ARG A 15 -3.02 -1.54 0.67
N MET A 16 -2.23 -1.38 1.73
CA MET A 16 -2.73 -1.39 3.10
C MET A 16 -3.39 -0.07 3.51
N HIS A 17 -3.12 1.04 2.80
CA HIS A 17 -3.78 2.32 3.07
C HIS A 17 -5.30 2.26 2.83
N GLU A 18 -5.80 1.36 1.97
CA GLU A 18 -7.24 1.15 1.73
C GLU A 18 -8.01 0.66 2.97
N LEU A 19 -7.31 0.19 4.01
CA LEU A 19 -7.91 -0.13 5.31
C LEU A 19 -8.22 1.12 6.16
N VAL A 20 -7.75 2.30 5.72
CA VAL A 20 -7.95 3.58 6.38
C VAL A 20 -8.98 4.37 5.56
N PRO A 21 -10.22 4.57 6.06
CA PRO A 21 -11.29 5.18 5.27
C PRO A 21 -11.00 6.59 4.74
N SER A 22 -10.13 7.35 5.40
CA SER A 22 -9.73 8.70 5.00
C SER A 22 -8.55 8.75 4.02
N ALA A 23 -7.93 7.60 3.72
CA ALA A 23 -6.80 7.54 2.82
C ALA A 23 -7.28 7.48 1.37
N ALA A 24 -6.63 8.27 0.52
CA ALA A 24 -6.84 8.26 -0.92
C ALA A 24 -5.48 8.21 -1.63
N LEU A 25 -5.50 7.74 -2.87
CA LEU A 25 -4.37 7.75 -3.78
C LEU A 25 -4.77 8.45 -5.07
N ALA A 26 -3.83 9.18 -5.66
CA ALA A 26 -3.89 9.63 -7.04
C ALA A 26 -2.60 9.19 -7.75
N GLY A 27 -2.70 8.87 -9.05
CA GLY A 27 -1.61 8.30 -9.83
C GLY A 27 -1.62 6.76 -9.83
N GLU A 28 -0.48 6.18 -10.17
CA GLU A 28 -0.30 4.74 -10.35
C GLU A 28 0.91 4.21 -9.57
N VAL A 29 0.91 2.91 -9.27
CA VAL A 29 2.06 2.25 -8.64
C VAL A 29 2.36 0.98 -9.43
N LEU A 30 3.44 1.02 -10.19
CA LEU A 30 3.83 -0.08 -11.06
C LEU A 30 4.71 -1.08 -10.30
N LEU A 31 4.28 -2.33 -10.26
CA LEU A 31 5.11 -3.47 -9.87
C LEU A 31 5.32 -4.34 -11.12
N ASP A 32 6.57 -4.51 -11.52
CA ASP A 32 6.95 -5.23 -12.75
C ASP A 32 6.21 -4.72 -14.00
N GLY A 33 6.04 -3.40 -14.10
CA GLY A 33 5.38 -2.73 -15.22
C GLY A 33 3.85 -2.82 -15.20
N ALA A 34 3.26 -3.42 -14.16
CA ALA A 34 1.81 -3.54 -14.05
C ALA A 34 1.29 -2.77 -12.83
N ASP A 35 0.32 -1.89 -13.03
CA ASP A 35 -0.27 -1.11 -11.94
C ASP A 35 -0.93 -2.03 -10.91
N ILE A 36 -0.58 -1.88 -9.63
CA ILE A 36 -1.18 -2.67 -8.55
C ILE A 36 -2.58 -2.16 -8.20
N TYR A 37 -2.96 -0.95 -8.63
CA TYR A 37 -4.26 -0.32 -8.44
C TYR A 37 -5.25 -0.55 -9.58
N ASP A 38 -4.84 -1.26 -10.63
CA ASP A 38 -5.73 -1.63 -11.73
C ASP A 38 -7.03 -2.28 -11.18
N PRO A 39 -8.23 -1.79 -11.55
CA PRO A 39 -9.51 -2.33 -11.11
C PRO A 39 -9.71 -3.82 -11.39
N GLN A 40 -8.97 -4.40 -12.34
CA GLN A 40 -9.01 -5.82 -12.68
C GLN A 40 -8.15 -6.68 -11.74
N LYS A 41 -7.23 -6.08 -10.97
CA LYS A 41 -6.36 -6.81 -10.03
C LYS A 41 -6.98 -6.94 -8.65
N LYS A 42 -6.75 -8.09 -8.01
CA LYS A 42 -7.22 -8.32 -6.64
C LYS A 42 -6.28 -7.63 -5.66
N LEU A 43 -6.88 -6.96 -4.68
CA LEU A 43 -6.16 -6.32 -3.56
C LEU A 43 -5.12 -7.25 -2.90
N ILE A 44 -5.48 -8.53 -2.77
CA ILE A 44 -4.65 -9.52 -2.09
C ILE A 44 -3.36 -9.86 -2.84
N ASP A 45 -3.31 -9.63 -4.14
CA ASP A 45 -2.14 -9.95 -4.97
C ASP A 45 -0.96 -9.05 -4.59
N ALA A 46 -1.21 -7.75 -4.41
CA ALA A 46 -0.20 -6.79 -3.93
C ALA A 46 0.30 -7.16 -2.51
N ARG A 47 -0.61 -7.59 -1.62
CA ARG A 47 -0.26 -7.95 -0.23
C ARG A 47 0.52 -9.25 -0.12
N ARG A 48 0.35 -10.17 -1.07
CA ARG A 48 1.13 -11.41 -1.17
C ARG A 48 2.51 -11.15 -1.75
N ALA A 49 2.62 -10.27 -2.73
CA ALA A 49 3.89 -9.91 -3.36
C ALA A 49 4.77 -9.03 -2.46
N ILE A 50 4.17 -8.16 -1.64
CA ILE A 50 4.89 -7.14 -0.86
C ILE A 50 4.59 -7.32 0.63
N GLY A 51 5.51 -8.00 1.32
CA GLY A 51 5.51 -8.10 2.78
C GLY A 51 5.91 -6.78 3.45
N MET A 52 5.30 -6.49 4.61
CA MET A 52 5.60 -5.30 5.41
C MET A 52 6.13 -5.69 6.78
N VAL A 53 7.33 -5.21 7.10
CA VAL A 53 7.92 -5.35 8.44
C VAL A 53 7.56 -4.10 9.24
N PHE A 54 6.72 -4.27 10.26
CA PHE A 54 6.29 -3.17 11.10
C PHE A 54 7.29 -2.94 12.23
N GLN A 55 7.58 -1.67 12.52
CA GLN A 55 8.38 -1.30 13.70
C GLN A 55 7.74 -1.79 15.01
N LYS A 56 6.41 -1.73 15.08
CA LYS A 56 5.64 -2.29 16.18
C LYS A 56 4.97 -3.56 15.66
N PRO A 57 5.29 -4.75 16.20
CA PRO A 57 4.62 -5.98 15.77
C PRO A 57 3.10 -5.83 15.96
N ASN A 58 2.34 -6.38 15.00
CA ASN A 58 0.91 -6.57 15.21
C ASN A 58 0.77 -7.60 16.35
N PRO A 59 -0.06 -7.36 17.37
CA PRO A 59 -0.34 -8.39 18.37
C PRO A 59 -0.88 -9.68 17.73
#